data_AF-A0A350D9C4-F1
#
_entry.id   AF-A0A350D9C4-F1
#
_cell.length_a   1.000
_cell.length_b   1.000
_cell.length_c   1.000
_cell.angle_alpha   90.00
_cell.angle_beta   90.00
_cell.angle_gamma   90.00
#
_symmetry.space_group_name_H-M   'P 1'
#
loop_
_entity.id
_entity.type
_entity.pdbx_description
1 polymer ?
#
loop_
_entity_poly.entity_id
_entity_poly.type
_entity_poly.pdbx_seq_one_letter_code
_entity_poly.pdbx_strand_id
1 'polypeptide(L)'
;MIGFIFQLVLPASYVICEDIIYLHDGTSIVGEIIESEPGKSYTLKKQDETIRVFKMEDVWKVSFEERGMYEDELFLKDGSIITGEIIGSIPGETYRIKTADKSVLIFKMDEVSRIELAPSPELPPPERGIKGRVGLGVNYPGVGLRIGLSQRFMFEARGQFGEGVSTYGGRIYYYLNPQGRICYFTGIEGALISFKGEVSEGSGYCLLALLGGEYFLAKPFSFQLDLGPVYIHIKDKETALSKSAFDYVVNLGLNLYLGGR
;
A
#
# COMPACT_ATOMS: atom_id res chain seq x y z
N MET A 1 25.26 14.40 14.19
CA MET A 1 24.97 12.95 14.23
C MET A 1 23.82 12.74 15.20
N ILE A 2 22.58 12.66 14.71
CA ILE A 2 21.39 12.33 15.51
C ILE A 2 20.58 11.37 14.65
N GLY A 3 20.66 10.08 14.96
CA GLY A 3 19.89 9.03 14.32
C GLY A 3 18.66 8.75 15.16
N PHE A 4 17.47 9.03 14.63
CA PHE A 4 16.22 8.47 15.13
C PHE A 4 15.72 7.46 14.12
N ILE A 5 15.79 6.18 14.47
CA ILE A 5 15.11 5.09 13.76
C ILE A 5 13.82 4.83 14.53
N PHE A 6 12.70 5.34 14.01
CA PHE A 6 11.37 4.90 14.42
C PHE A 6 10.94 3.79 13.45
N GLN A 7 11.08 2.54 13.89
CA GLN A 7 10.52 1.40 13.17
C GLN A 7 9.21 1.01 13.87
N LEU A 8 8.13 1.71 13.53
CA LEU A 8 6.79 1.31 13.95
C LEU A 8 6.28 0.24 12.98
N VAL A 9 6.62 -1.02 13.26
CA VAL A 9 5.97 -2.17 12.63
C VAL A 9 4.67 -2.40 13.39
N LEU A 10 3.55 -1.91 12.84
CA LEU A 10 2.26 -2.42 13.27
C LEU A 10 2.13 -3.84 12.70
N PRO A 11 1.91 -4.88 13.52
CA PRO A 11 1.62 -6.20 12.99
C PRO A 11 0.32 -6.07 12.18
N ALA A 12 0.33 -6.55 10.94
CA ALA A 12 -0.91 -6.89 10.28
C ALA A 12 -1.65 -7.82 11.25
N SER A 13 -2.82 -7.40 11.71
CA SER A 13 -3.72 -8.25 12.48
C SER A 13 -4.04 -9.44 11.58
N TYR A 14 -3.30 -10.54 11.77
CA TYR A 14 -3.62 -11.82 11.16
C TYR A 14 -5.00 -12.17 11.68
N VAL A 15 -5.98 -12.17 10.79
CA VAL A 15 -7.27 -12.81 11.08
C VAL A 15 -6.94 -14.29 11.12
N ILE A 16 -6.86 -14.84 12.33
CA ILE A 16 -6.75 -16.28 12.54
C ILE A 16 -8.11 -16.84 12.14
N CYS A 17 -8.20 -17.56 11.02
CA CYS A 17 -9.41 -18.29 10.65
C CYS A 17 -9.44 -19.58 11.47
N GLU A 18 -10.48 -19.81 12.28
CA GLU A 18 -10.59 -21.01 13.10
C GLU A 18 -11.53 -22.04 12.45
N ASP A 19 -10.97 -23.08 11.83
CA ASP A 19 -11.74 -24.23 11.36
C ASP A 19 -12.00 -25.22 12.52
N ILE A 20 -13.11 -25.95 12.44
CA ILE A 20 -13.53 -26.92 13.45
C ILE A 20 -13.67 -28.31 12.82
N ILE A 21 -12.84 -29.24 13.28
CA ILE A 21 -12.94 -30.67 12.96
C ILE A 21 -13.78 -31.35 14.06
N TYR A 22 -14.87 -32.00 13.67
CA TYR A 22 -15.69 -32.84 14.54
C TYR A 22 -15.36 -34.31 14.28
N LEU A 23 -15.02 -35.06 15.32
CA LEU A 23 -14.71 -36.49 15.26
C LEU A 23 -15.93 -37.35 15.59
N HIS A 24 -15.90 -38.63 15.21
CA HIS A 24 -16.99 -39.57 15.48
C HIS A 24 -17.24 -39.86 16.98
N ASP A 25 -16.24 -39.65 17.83
CA ASP A 25 -16.36 -39.81 19.28
C ASP A 25 -17.04 -38.61 19.98
N GLY A 26 -17.43 -37.60 19.21
CA GLY A 26 -18.04 -36.35 19.71
C GLY A 26 -17.04 -35.25 20.04
N THR A 27 -15.74 -35.49 19.94
CA THR A 27 -14.70 -34.48 20.15
C THR A 27 -14.69 -33.45 19.02
N SER A 28 -14.50 -32.17 19.37
CA SER A 28 -14.22 -31.10 18.40
C SER A 28 -12.83 -30.51 18.61
N ILE A 29 -12.16 -30.17 17.51
CA ILE A 29 -10.80 -29.62 17.51
C ILE A 29 -10.79 -28.37 16.64
N VAL A 30 -10.34 -27.27 17.23
CA VAL A 30 -10.24 -25.96 16.60
C VAL A 30 -8.81 -25.71 16.12
N GLY A 31 -8.64 -25.20 14.89
CA GLY A 31 -7.36 -24.82 14.30
C GLY A 31 -7.49 -24.41 12.83
N GLU A 32 -6.38 -24.11 12.17
CA GLU A 32 -6.32 -23.77 10.74
C GLU A 32 -6.08 -25.04 9.91
N ILE A 33 -6.98 -25.38 8.98
CA ILE A 33 -6.73 -26.46 8.02
C ILE A 33 -5.79 -25.92 6.94
N ILE A 34 -4.53 -26.36 6.99
CA ILE A 34 -3.48 -25.94 6.06
C ILE A 34 -3.36 -26.85 4.84
N GLU A 35 -3.88 -28.08 4.92
CA GLU A 35 -3.88 -29.03 3.81
C GLU A 35 -5.06 -30.00 3.94
N SER A 36 -5.65 -30.36 2.80
CA SER A 36 -6.74 -31.32 2.70
C SER A 36 -6.48 -32.24 1.51
N GLU A 37 -6.32 -33.54 1.77
CA GLU A 37 -6.27 -34.57 0.73
C GLU A 37 -7.66 -35.24 0.62
N PRO A 38 -8.43 -34.96 -0.45
CA PRO A 38 -9.77 -35.53 -0.61
C PRO A 38 -9.76 -37.06 -0.51
N GLY A 39 -10.63 -37.61 0.34
CA GLY A 39 -10.73 -39.05 0.57
C GLY A 39 -9.71 -39.62 1.56
N LYS A 40 -8.77 -38.83 2.09
CA LYS A 40 -7.65 -39.35 2.89
C LYS A 40 -7.49 -38.69 4.25
N SER A 41 -7.23 -37.38 4.29
CA SER A 41 -6.85 -36.70 5.54
C SER A 41 -6.98 -35.18 5.51
N TYR A 42 -7.06 -34.60 6.71
CA TYR A 42 -6.92 -33.18 6.98
C TYR A 42 -5.67 -32.91 7.81
N THR A 43 -4.91 -31.89 7.46
CA THR A 43 -3.79 -31.38 8.27
C THR A 43 -4.21 -30.08 8.95
N LEU A 44 -4.30 -30.11 10.27
CA LEU A 44 -4.73 -29.00 11.11
C LEU A 44 -3.54 -28.43 11.88
N LYS A 45 -3.40 -27.10 11.87
CA LYS A 45 -2.44 -26.34 12.67
C LYS A 45 -3.17 -25.62 13.80
N LYS A 46 -2.80 -25.86 15.05
CA LYS A 46 -3.41 -25.21 16.22
C LYS A 46 -2.76 -23.86 16.54
N GLN A 47 -3.40 -23.08 17.41
CA GLN A 47 -2.88 -21.79 17.91
C GLN A 47 -1.50 -21.92 18.60
N ASP A 48 -1.18 -23.08 19.17
CA ASP A 48 0.13 -23.38 19.78
C ASP A 48 1.17 -23.86 18.76
N GLU A 49 0.91 -23.66 17.46
CA GLU A 49 1.72 -24.10 16.32
C GLU A 49 1.84 -25.62 16.17
N THR A 50 1.11 -26.41 16.96
CA THR A 50 1.13 -27.87 16.80
C THR A 50 0.35 -28.31 15.56
N ILE A 51 0.96 -29.21 14.79
CA ILE A 51 0.34 -29.79 13.59
C ILE A 51 -0.20 -31.18 13.93
N ARG A 52 -1.45 -31.46 13.54
CA ARG A 52 -2.08 -32.78 13.65
C ARG A 52 -2.69 -33.18 12.31
N VAL A 53 -2.49 -34.44 11.96
CA VAL A 53 -3.12 -35.07 10.79
C VAL A 53 -4.27 -35.93 11.27
N PHE A 54 -5.46 -35.69 10.71
CA PHE A 54 -6.67 -36.46 10.98
C PHE A 54 -6.98 -37.30 9.75
N LYS A 55 -7.09 -38.61 9.93
CA LYS A 55 -7.60 -39.47 8.86
C LYS A 55 -9.08 -39.21 8.68
N MET A 56 -9.52 -39.29 7.44
CA MET A 56 -10.87 -38.93 7.07
C MET A 56 -11.93 -39.88 7.67
N GLU A 57 -11.56 -41.14 7.93
CA GLU A 57 -12.40 -42.13 8.63
C GLU A 57 -12.70 -41.78 10.10
N ASP A 58 -11.87 -40.93 10.72
CA ASP A 58 -12.05 -40.50 12.10
C ASP A 58 -12.88 -39.20 12.20
N VAL A 59 -13.03 -38.48 11.08
CA VAL A 59 -13.69 -37.17 11.00
C VAL A 59 -15.16 -37.35 10.63
N TRP A 60 -16.05 -36.84 11.45
CA TRP A 60 -17.48 -36.83 11.19
C TRP A 60 -17.91 -35.64 10.33
N LYS A 61 -17.40 -34.44 10.62
CA LYS A 61 -17.76 -33.20 9.92
C LYS A 61 -16.63 -32.19 10.05
N VAL A 62 -16.48 -31.34 9.04
CA VAL A 62 -15.66 -30.12 9.15
C VAL A 62 -16.56 -28.90 8.97
N SER A 63 -16.39 -27.92 9.85
CA SER A 63 -16.97 -26.58 9.70
C SER A 63 -15.83 -25.60 9.51
N PHE A 64 -15.92 -24.80 8.46
CA PHE A 64 -14.99 -23.70 8.22
C PHE A 64 -15.66 -22.43 8.75
N GLU A 65 -14.91 -21.61 9.49
CA GLU A 65 -15.37 -20.26 9.85
C GLU A 65 -15.34 -19.37 8.61
N GLU A 66 -16.20 -18.34 8.54
CA GLU A 66 -16.21 -17.45 7.38
C GLU A 66 -14.83 -16.80 7.19
N ARG A 67 -14.09 -17.25 6.16
CA ARG A 67 -12.70 -16.82 5.89
C ARG A 67 -12.62 -15.39 5.32
N GLY A 68 -13.71 -14.65 5.29
CA GLY A 68 -13.75 -13.27 4.79
C GLY A 68 -13.45 -13.19 3.28
N MET A 69 -12.44 -12.42 2.88
CA MET A 69 -12.15 -12.09 1.46
C MET A 69 -11.44 -13.19 0.66
N TYR A 70 -11.29 -14.40 1.21
CA TYR A 70 -10.65 -15.51 0.51
C TYR A 70 -11.72 -16.42 -0.09
N GLU A 71 -11.64 -16.62 -1.41
CA GLU A 71 -12.44 -17.62 -2.12
C GLU A 71 -11.60 -18.89 -2.29
N ASP A 72 -12.25 -20.05 -2.33
CA ASP A 72 -11.67 -21.34 -2.68
C ASP A 72 -12.05 -21.70 -4.13
N GLU A 73 -11.17 -22.43 -4.82
CA GLU A 73 -11.44 -23.04 -6.12
C GLU A 73 -11.60 -24.56 -5.97
N LEU A 74 -12.80 -25.04 -6.29
CA LEU A 74 -13.13 -26.46 -6.35
C LEU A 74 -12.94 -26.97 -7.79
N PHE A 75 -11.94 -27.82 -8.01
CA PHE A 75 -11.67 -28.42 -9.33
C PHE A 75 -12.40 -29.74 -9.45
N LEU A 76 -13.40 -29.84 -10.32
CA LEU A 76 -14.16 -31.07 -10.55
C LEU A 76 -13.46 -32.00 -11.56
N LYS A 77 -13.74 -33.31 -11.48
CA LYS A 77 -13.15 -34.32 -12.36
C LYS A 77 -13.58 -34.20 -13.83
N ASP A 78 -14.68 -33.50 -14.11
CA ASP A 78 -15.13 -33.21 -15.47
C ASP A 78 -14.39 -32.00 -16.11
N GLY A 79 -13.53 -31.32 -15.33
CA GLY A 79 -12.77 -30.15 -15.76
C GLY A 79 -13.40 -28.81 -15.38
N SER A 80 -14.59 -28.80 -14.77
CA SER A 80 -15.24 -27.58 -14.27
C SER A 80 -14.51 -27.03 -13.04
N ILE A 81 -14.51 -25.70 -12.90
CA ILE A 81 -13.94 -25.00 -11.73
C ILE A 81 -15.07 -24.19 -11.08
N ILE A 82 -15.27 -24.37 -9.78
CA ILE A 82 -16.27 -23.64 -8.99
C ILE A 82 -15.53 -22.74 -8.01
N THR A 83 -15.78 -21.44 -8.08
CA THR A 83 -15.20 -20.46 -7.16
C THR A 83 -16.22 -20.05 -6.11
N GLY A 84 -15.82 -20.03 -4.84
CA GLY A 84 -16.67 -19.61 -3.72
C GLY A 84 -16.10 -19.97 -2.37
N GLU A 85 -16.84 -19.73 -1.31
CA GLU A 85 -16.44 -20.01 0.07
C GLU A 85 -16.84 -21.46 0.44
N ILE A 86 -15.88 -22.32 0.81
CA ILE A 86 -16.22 -23.65 1.34
C ILE A 86 -16.75 -23.49 2.76
N ILE A 87 -18.07 -23.67 2.92
CA ILE A 87 -18.76 -23.48 4.21
C ILE A 87 -18.87 -24.79 5.03
N GLY A 88 -18.46 -25.92 4.47
CA GLY A 88 -18.45 -27.20 5.20
C GLY A 88 -18.17 -28.41 4.33
N SER A 89 -17.81 -29.51 4.98
CA SER A 89 -17.68 -30.82 4.33
C SER A 89 -18.16 -31.95 5.24
N ILE A 90 -18.72 -32.98 4.61
CA ILE A 90 -18.98 -34.29 5.22
C ILE A 90 -18.00 -35.28 4.59
N PRO A 91 -16.99 -35.74 5.35
CA PRO A 91 -16.01 -36.73 4.92
C PRO A 91 -16.62 -37.93 4.19
N GLY A 92 -16.11 -38.21 2.99
CA GLY A 92 -16.50 -39.33 2.15
C GLY A 92 -17.78 -39.08 1.36
N GLU A 93 -18.47 -37.98 1.64
CA GLU A 93 -19.78 -37.70 1.08
C GLU A 93 -19.77 -36.42 0.25
N THR A 94 -19.67 -35.24 0.88
CA THR A 94 -19.96 -33.97 0.20
C THR A 94 -19.08 -32.79 0.62
N TYR A 95 -18.91 -31.84 -0.30
CA TYR A 95 -18.46 -30.46 -0.07
C TYR A 95 -19.62 -29.50 -0.27
N ARG A 96 -19.69 -28.45 0.56
CA ARG A 96 -20.64 -27.35 0.44
C ARG A 96 -19.89 -26.06 0.15
N ILE A 97 -20.18 -25.45 -1.00
CA ILE A 97 -19.55 -24.19 -1.43
C ILE A 97 -20.63 -23.12 -1.62
N LYS A 98 -20.37 -21.92 -1.12
CA LYS A 98 -21.23 -20.74 -1.22
C LYS A 98 -20.64 -19.80 -2.26
N THR A 99 -21.32 -19.65 -3.39
CA THR A 99 -20.86 -18.83 -4.52
C THR A 99 -21.10 -17.34 -4.27
N ALA A 100 -20.51 -16.47 -5.10
CA ALA A 100 -20.62 -15.01 -4.98
C ALA A 100 -22.07 -14.47 -5.00
N ASP A 101 -22.99 -15.17 -5.68
CA ASP A 101 -24.43 -14.87 -5.70
C ASP A 101 -25.19 -15.40 -4.47
N LYS A 102 -24.47 -15.95 -3.49
CA LYS A 102 -24.96 -16.58 -2.26
C LYS A 102 -25.71 -17.90 -2.48
N SER A 103 -25.64 -18.49 -3.67
CA SER A 103 -26.13 -19.85 -3.87
C SER A 103 -25.24 -20.84 -3.10
N VAL A 104 -25.83 -21.92 -2.59
CA VAL A 104 -25.07 -23.00 -1.94
C VAL A 104 -25.13 -24.22 -2.84
N LEU A 105 -23.98 -24.62 -3.37
CA LEU A 105 -23.82 -25.80 -4.19
C LEU A 105 -23.26 -26.94 -3.34
N ILE A 106 -23.72 -28.16 -3.63
CA ILE A 106 -23.30 -29.38 -2.94
C ILE A 106 -22.71 -30.31 -3.97
N PHE A 107 -21.44 -30.67 -3.79
CA PHE A 107 -20.71 -31.59 -4.66
C PHE A 107 -20.37 -32.85 -3.89
N LYS A 108 -20.44 -34.01 -4.53
CA LYS A 108 -19.92 -35.22 -3.91
C LYS A 108 -18.40 -35.20 -3.91
N MET A 109 -17.77 -35.76 -2.88
CA MET A 109 -16.31 -35.79 -2.80
C MET A 109 -15.67 -36.58 -3.96
N ASP A 110 -16.36 -37.57 -4.51
CA ASP A 110 -15.89 -38.33 -5.67
C ASP A 110 -15.97 -37.55 -6.99
N GLU A 111 -16.69 -36.42 -7.04
CA GLU A 111 -16.73 -35.49 -8.16
C GLU A 111 -15.58 -34.46 -8.10
N VAL A 112 -15.02 -34.22 -6.90
CA VAL A 112 -13.95 -33.25 -6.68
C VAL A 112 -12.59 -33.90 -6.91
N SER A 113 -11.75 -33.24 -7.72
CA SER A 113 -10.37 -33.68 -7.99
C SER A 113 -9.37 -33.10 -6.99
N ARG A 114 -9.49 -31.79 -6.70
CA ARG A 114 -8.64 -31.05 -5.76
C ARG A 114 -9.30 -29.73 -5.36
N ILE A 115 -8.78 -29.13 -4.31
CA ILE A 115 -9.22 -27.83 -3.78
C ILE A 115 -7.97 -26.96 -3.67
N GLU A 116 -8.05 -25.74 -4.19
CA GLU A 116 -6.99 -24.75 -4.04
C GLU A 116 -7.58 -23.46 -3.47
N LEU A 117 -6.74 -22.67 -2.80
CA LEU A 117 -7.12 -21.31 -2.46
C LEU A 117 -7.18 -20.51 -3.76
N ALA A 118 -8.31 -19.85 -4.05
CA ALA A 118 -8.37 -18.98 -5.21
C ALA A 118 -7.26 -17.93 -5.09
N PRO A 119 -6.58 -17.57 -6.19
CA PRO A 119 -5.69 -16.43 -6.17
C PRO A 119 -6.50 -15.24 -5.64
N SER A 120 -6.07 -14.67 -4.51
CA SER A 120 -6.73 -13.50 -3.93
C SER A 120 -6.99 -12.52 -5.07
N PRO A 121 -8.25 -12.15 -5.35
CA PRO A 121 -8.52 -11.22 -6.45
C PRO A 121 -7.62 -10.04 -6.18
N GLU A 122 -6.67 -9.77 -7.08
CA GLU A 122 -5.74 -8.66 -6.90
C GLU A 122 -6.62 -7.45 -6.66
N LEU A 123 -6.71 -7.01 -5.39
CA LEU A 123 -7.54 -5.88 -5.06
C LEU A 123 -7.04 -4.79 -5.99
N PRO A 124 -7.92 -4.19 -6.82
CA PRO A 124 -7.48 -3.16 -7.73
C PRO A 124 -6.68 -2.19 -6.87
N PRO A 125 -5.42 -1.89 -7.23
CA PRO A 125 -4.53 -1.14 -6.37
C PRO A 125 -5.32 0.08 -5.91
N PRO A 126 -5.48 0.28 -4.60
CA PRO A 126 -6.46 1.22 -4.07
C PRO A 126 -6.30 2.53 -4.83
N GLU A 127 -7.38 3.09 -5.39
CA GLU A 127 -7.31 4.27 -6.27
C GLU A 127 -6.48 5.37 -5.60
N ARG A 128 -5.19 5.39 -5.96
CA ARG A 128 -4.14 6.27 -5.43
C ARG A 128 -3.77 7.34 -6.43
N GLY A 129 -4.59 7.49 -7.48
CA GLY A 129 -4.41 8.49 -8.52
C GLY A 129 -4.34 9.89 -7.91
N ILE A 130 -3.38 10.69 -8.39
CA ILE A 130 -3.17 12.05 -7.91
C ILE A 130 -4.19 13.03 -8.50
N LYS A 131 -4.91 12.66 -9.56
CA LYS A 131 -5.86 13.54 -10.27
C LYS A 131 -6.92 14.08 -9.32
N GLY A 132 -7.09 15.40 -9.29
CA GLY A 132 -8.10 16.07 -8.47
C GLY A 132 -7.83 16.05 -6.97
N ARG A 133 -6.67 15.52 -6.53
CA ARG A 133 -6.25 15.62 -5.13
C ARG A 133 -5.72 17.02 -4.86
N VAL A 134 -6.02 17.52 -3.67
CA VAL A 134 -5.41 18.72 -3.11
C VAL A 134 -4.58 18.29 -1.91
N GLY A 135 -3.33 18.71 -1.84
CA GLY A 135 -2.41 18.30 -0.77
C GLY A 135 -1.82 19.49 -0.03
N LEU A 136 -1.61 19.34 1.27
CA LEU A 136 -0.78 20.23 2.07
C LEU A 136 0.53 19.50 2.39
N GLY A 137 1.64 20.09 1.94
CA GLY A 137 2.98 19.60 2.18
C GLY A 137 3.68 20.41 3.27
N VAL A 138 4.41 19.73 4.13
CA VAL A 138 5.40 20.34 5.03
C VAL A 138 6.77 19.83 4.62
N ASN A 139 7.64 20.74 4.23
CA ASN A 139 9.00 20.46 3.77
C ASN A 139 9.97 21.31 4.59
N TYR A 140 10.70 20.77 5.55
CA TYR A 140 11.50 21.62 6.45
C TYR A 140 12.55 22.44 5.66
N PRO A 141 12.61 23.79 5.81
CA PRO A 141 11.74 24.68 6.61
C PRO A 141 10.71 25.44 5.76
N GLY A 142 9.54 24.86 5.49
CA GLY A 142 8.60 25.40 4.52
C GLY A 142 7.33 24.58 4.36
N VAL A 143 6.41 25.12 3.57
CA VAL A 143 5.10 24.54 3.30
C VAL A 143 4.77 24.61 1.82
N GLY A 144 3.92 23.69 1.36
CA GLY A 144 3.47 23.61 -0.02
C GLY A 144 1.97 23.32 -0.13
N LEU A 145 1.34 23.88 -1.15
CA LEU A 145 -0.01 23.52 -1.59
C LEU A 145 0.08 22.78 -2.91
N ARG A 146 -0.44 21.56 -2.96
CA ARG A 146 -0.39 20.64 -4.08
C ARG A 146 -1.74 20.49 -4.75
N ILE A 147 -1.75 20.43 -6.07
CA ILE A 147 -2.94 20.23 -6.87
C ILE A 147 -2.62 19.21 -7.98
N GLY A 148 -3.30 18.06 -7.94
CA GLY A 148 -3.17 17.05 -8.97
C GLY A 148 -3.98 17.39 -10.21
N LEU A 149 -3.29 17.69 -11.31
CA LEU A 149 -3.88 18.17 -12.56
C LEU A 149 -4.37 17.00 -13.44
N SER A 150 -3.67 15.87 -13.40
CA SER A 150 -4.01 14.65 -14.14
C SER A 150 -3.56 13.42 -13.37
N GLN A 151 -3.64 12.23 -13.96
CA GLN A 151 -3.11 11.02 -13.32
C GLN A 151 -1.58 11.06 -13.16
N ARG A 152 -0.86 11.87 -13.94
CA ARG A 152 0.62 11.93 -13.90
C ARG A 152 1.19 13.29 -13.55
N PHE A 153 0.41 14.37 -13.68
CA PHE A 153 0.90 15.72 -13.43
C PHE A 153 0.35 16.29 -12.13
N MET A 154 1.23 16.88 -11.33
CA MET A 154 0.91 17.63 -10.12
C MET A 154 1.64 18.96 -10.13
N PHE A 155 0.96 20.01 -9.68
CA PHE A 155 1.56 21.30 -9.41
C PHE A 155 1.66 21.52 -7.90
N GLU A 156 2.72 22.19 -7.43
CA GLU A 156 2.87 22.60 -6.03
C GLU A 156 3.33 24.05 -5.94
N ALA A 157 2.56 24.91 -5.27
CA ALA A 157 3.02 26.23 -4.86
C ALA A 157 3.72 26.12 -3.50
N ARG A 158 4.91 26.72 -3.33
CA ARG A 158 5.74 26.56 -2.13
C ARG A 158 6.24 27.88 -1.56
N GLY A 159 6.37 27.90 -0.24
CA GLY A 159 7.15 28.90 0.50
C GLY A 159 8.14 28.22 1.44
N GLN A 160 9.42 28.61 1.40
CA GLN A 160 10.44 28.15 2.35
C GLN A 160 11.08 29.33 3.06
N PHE A 161 11.46 29.13 4.32
CA PHE A 161 11.89 30.18 5.24
C PHE A 161 13.08 29.69 6.06
N GLY A 162 14.24 30.28 5.84
CA GLY A 162 15.45 30.11 6.64
C GLY A 162 15.82 31.41 7.34
N GLU A 163 16.93 31.37 8.07
CA GLU A 163 17.49 32.56 8.74
C GLU A 163 17.89 33.61 7.70
N GLY A 164 17.09 34.67 7.61
CA GLY A 164 17.31 35.76 6.66
C GLY A 164 17.12 35.38 5.19
N VAL A 165 16.57 34.21 4.86
CA VAL A 165 16.35 33.79 3.45
C VAL A 165 14.93 33.25 3.30
N SER A 166 14.22 33.67 2.27
CA SER A 166 12.93 33.09 1.90
C SER A 166 12.87 32.79 0.42
N THR A 167 12.16 31.72 0.07
CA THR A 167 11.91 31.33 -1.32
C THR A 167 10.41 31.15 -1.55
N TYR A 168 9.93 31.61 -2.70
CA TYR A 168 8.54 31.47 -3.12
C TYR A 168 8.51 31.00 -4.57
N GLY A 169 7.86 29.87 -4.83
CA GLY A 169 7.97 29.23 -6.13
C GLY A 169 6.89 28.20 -6.43
N GLY A 170 7.04 27.60 -7.59
CA GLY A 170 6.18 26.54 -8.08
C GLY A 170 6.99 25.33 -8.53
N ARG A 171 6.46 24.13 -8.30
CA ARG A 171 6.98 22.87 -8.81
C ARG A 171 5.96 22.20 -9.71
N ILE A 172 6.44 21.55 -10.77
CA ILE A 172 5.65 20.64 -11.61
C ILE A 172 6.28 19.27 -11.53
N TYR A 173 5.47 18.28 -11.17
CA TYR A 173 5.85 16.88 -11.08
C TYR A 173 5.24 16.07 -12.22
N TYR A 174 6.02 15.13 -12.74
CA TYR A 174 5.59 14.04 -13.61
C TYR A 174 5.81 12.70 -12.90
N TYR A 175 4.72 12.04 -12.51
CA TYR A 175 4.73 10.75 -11.84
C TYR A 175 4.82 9.60 -12.86
N LEU A 176 5.81 8.73 -12.67
CA LEU A 176 6.06 7.56 -13.53
C LEU A 176 5.09 6.42 -13.22
N ASN A 177 4.73 6.25 -11.95
CA ASN A 177 3.87 5.17 -11.44
C ASN A 177 2.88 5.69 -10.36
N PRO A 178 1.91 6.55 -10.73
CA PRO A 178 1.04 7.26 -9.79
C PRO A 178 0.08 6.37 -8.98
N GLN A 179 -0.06 5.09 -9.33
CA GLN A 179 -0.92 4.13 -8.63
C GLN A 179 -0.16 3.28 -7.59
N GLY A 180 1.17 3.40 -7.54
CA GLY A 180 2.01 2.60 -6.64
C GLY A 180 1.87 2.99 -5.17
N ARG A 181 2.44 2.16 -4.27
CA ARG A 181 2.70 2.58 -2.89
C ARG A 181 3.88 3.54 -2.80
N ILE A 182 4.85 3.32 -3.69
CA ILE A 182 5.99 4.21 -3.94
C ILE A 182 5.75 4.82 -5.31
N CYS A 183 5.60 6.13 -5.35
CA CYS A 183 5.35 6.92 -6.55
C CYS A 183 6.63 7.68 -6.91
N TYR A 184 7.34 7.23 -7.93
CA TYR A 184 8.51 7.91 -8.49
C TYR A 184 8.07 9.09 -9.36
N PHE A 185 8.81 10.19 -9.26
CA PHE A 185 8.55 11.36 -10.06
C PHE A 185 9.84 12.04 -10.53
N THR A 186 9.72 12.77 -11.62
CA THR A 186 10.67 13.78 -12.06
C THR A 186 9.96 15.13 -12.18
N GLY A 187 10.68 16.24 -12.22
CA GLY A 187 10.05 17.54 -12.34
C GLY A 187 11.00 18.70 -12.45
N ILE A 188 10.41 19.89 -12.39
CA ILE A 188 11.13 21.16 -12.35
C ILE A 188 10.53 22.06 -11.28
N GLU A 189 11.37 22.91 -10.70
CA GLU A 189 11.01 23.98 -9.78
C GLU A 189 11.58 25.30 -10.27
N GLY A 190 10.79 26.36 -10.14
CA GLY A 190 11.25 27.74 -10.25
C GLY A 190 10.80 28.53 -9.03
N ALA A 191 11.71 29.25 -8.39
CA ALA A 191 11.40 30.07 -7.22
C ALA A 191 12.11 31.42 -7.26
N LEU A 192 11.48 32.43 -6.67
CA LEU A 192 12.06 33.72 -6.35
C LEU A 192 12.70 33.64 -4.97
N ILE A 193 13.89 34.24 -4.83
CA ILE A 193 14.67 34.29 -3.59
C ILE A 193 14.62 35.72 -3.07
N SER A 194 14.42 35.86 -1.76
CA SER A 194 14.65 37.09 -1.01
C SER A 194 15.60 36.78 0.13
N PHE A 195 16.61 37.61 0.34
CA PHE A 195 17.52 37.43 1.48
C PHE A 195 17.86 38.76 2.15
N LYS A 196 18.12 38.70 3.46
CA LYS A 196 18.51 39.80 4.33
C LYS A 196 19.40 39.28 5.45
N GLY A 197 20.69 39.57 5.35
CA GLY A 197 21.68 39.37 6.40
C GLY A 197 22.07 40.69 7.07
N GLU A 198 23.09 40.65 7.92
CA GLU A 198 23.59 41.83 8.64
C GLU A 198 24.27 42.87 7.73
N VAL A 199 24.96 42.39 6.69
CA VAL A 199 25.79 43.22 5.80
C VAL A 199 25.29 43.29 4.36
N SER A 200 24.29 42.47 3.99
CA SER A 200 23.86 42.29 2.61
C SER A 200 22.40 41.86 2.55
N GLU A 201 21.65 42.47 1.63
CA GLU A 201 20.28 42.06 1.32
C GLU A 201 20.03 42.11 -0.19
N GLY A 202 19.11 41.30 -0.66
CA GLY A 202 18.93 41.14 -2.09
C GLY A 202 17.81 40.21 -2.49
N SER A 203 17.77 39.94 -3.79
CA SER A 203 16.81 39.04 -4.39
C SER A 203 17.45 38.22 -5.49
N GLY A 204 16.74 37.19 -5.93
CA GLY A 204 17.24 36.27 -6.92
C GLY A 204 16.18 35.34 -7.42
N TYR A 205 16.61 34.33 -8.16
CA TYR A 205 15.78 33.22 -8.56
C TYR A 205 16.60 31.93 -8.54
N CYS A 206 15.91 30.81 -8.45
CA CYS A 206 16.50 29.51 -8.69
C CYS A 206 15.64 28.68 -9.64
N LEU A 207 16.32 27.76 -10.31
CA LEU A 207 15.73 26.72 -11.16
C LEU A 207 16.33 25.39 -10.73
N LEU A 208 15.47 24.43 -10.38
CA LEU A 208 15.87 23.10 -9.94
C LEU A 208 15.22 22.06 -10.86
N ALA A 209 16.03 21.11 -11.33
CA ALA A 209 15.53 19.86 -11.89
C ALA A 209 15.50 18.83 -10.77
N LEU A 210 14.40 18.10 -10.60
CA LEU A 210 14.22 17.18 -9.46
C LEU A 210 13.92 15.76 -9.91
N LEU A 211 14.47 14.79 -9.17
CA LEU A 211 14.15 13.38 -9.22
C LEU A 211 13.83 12.93 -7.79
N GLY A 212 12.75 12.19 -7.60
CA GLY A 212 12.35 11.78 -6.27
C GLY A 212 11.30 10.70 -6.24
N GLY A 213 10.81 10.44 -5.04
CA GLY A 213 9.75 9.50 -4.77
C GLY A 213 8.89 9.92 -3.60
N GLU A 214 7.64 9.49 -3.64
CA GLU A 214 6.66 9.66 -2.58
C GLU A 214 6.16 8.29 -2.12
N TYR A 215 6.26 8.02 -0.82
CA TYR A 215 5.81 6.78 -0.20
C TYR A 215 4.52 7.04 0.58
N PHE A 216 3.42 6.44 0.12
CA PHE A 216 2.11 6.57 0.77
C PHE A 216 2.00 5.59 1.96
N LEU A 217 2.01 6.17 3.17
CA LEU A 217 1.77 5.45 4.43
C LEU A 217 0.31 5.05 4.57
N ALA A 218 -0.60 5.94 4.13
CA ALA A 218 -2.03 5.75 4.09
C ALA A 218 -2.62 6.52 2.89
N LYS A 219 -3.92 6.36 2.61
CA LYS A 219 -4.58 7.08 1.50
C LYS A 219 -4.33 8.61 1.52
N PRO A 220 -4.38 9.29 2.67
CA PRO A 220 -4.14 10.73 2.72
C PRO A 220 -2.71 11.10 3.14
N PHE A 221 -1.88 10.19 3.63
CA PHE A 221 -0.56 10.53 4.19
C PHE A 221 0.59 9.94 3.38
N SER A 222 1.60 10.76 3.09
CA SER A 222 2.81 10.30 2.42
C SER A 222 4.08 11.00 2.91
N PHE A 223 5.20 10.31 2.72
CA PHE A 223 6.55 10.82 2.90
C PHE A 223 7.21 11.02 1.55
N GLN A 224 7.93 12.11 1.38
CA GLN A 224 8.60 12.46 0.14
C GLN A 224 10.09 12.67 0.35
N LEU A 225 10.86 12.19 -0.63
CA LEU A 225 12.27 12.50 -0.81
C LEU A 225 12.49 12.92 -2.26
N ASP A 226 13.11 14.07 -2.47
CA ASP A 226 13.57 14.51 -3.80
C ASP A 226 14.95 15.13 -3.74
N LEU A 227 15.68 15.05 -4.85
CA LEU A 227 17.00 15.63 -4.99
C LEU A 227 17.27 16.08 -6.42
N GLY A 228 18.19 17.01 -6.59
CA GLY A 228 18.68 17.38 -7.91
C GLY A 228 19.53 18.64 -7.96
N PRO A 229 20.08 18.94 -9.14
CA PRO A 229 20.91 20.12 -9.35
C PRO A 229 20.07 21.39 -9.42
N VAL A 230 20.47 22.42 -8.68
CA VAL A 230 19.85 23.74 -8.68
C VAL A 230 20.80 24.77 -9.29
N TYR A 231 20.28 25.60 -10.18
CA TYR A 231 20.91 26.84 -10.59
C TYR A 231 20.37 27.98 -9.74
N ILE A 232 21.25 28.74 -9.09
CA ILE A 232 20.91 29.86 -8.21
C ILE A 232 21.52 31.12 -8.80
N HIS A 233 20.74 32.18 -8.93
CA HIS A 233 21.20 33.51 -9.27
C HIS A 233 20.70 34.51 -8.23
N ILE A 234 21.61 35.27 -7.62
CA ILE A 234 21.30 36.29 -6.62
C ILE A 234 21.95 37.62 -7.00
N LYS A 235 21.30 38.71 -6.60
CA LYS A 235 21.77 40.08 -6.78
C LYS A 235 21.62 40.86 -5.48
N ASP A 236 22.71 41.46 -5.04
CA ASP A 236 22.76 42.36 -3.89
C ASP A 236 22.17 43.73 -4.28
N LYS A 237 21.33 44.29 -3.41
CA LYS A 237 20.66 45.58 -3.67
C LYS A 237 21.59 46.78 -3.53
N GLU A 238 22.53 46.73 -2.60
CA GLU A 238 23.36 47.88 -2.20
C GLU A 238 24.59 48.05 -3.09
N THR A 239 25.18 46.94 -3.53
CA THR A 239 26.48 46.91 -4.21
C THR A 239 26.39 46.64 -5.72
N ALA A 240 25.18 46.39 -6.23
CA ALA A 240 24.91 45.93 -7.60
C ALA A 240 25.66 44.65 -8.02
N LEU A 241 26.29 43.95 -7.07
CA LEU A 241 26.98 42.68 -7.31
C LEU A 241 25.95 41.57 -7.57
N SER A 242 26.29 40.66 -8.48
CA SER A 242 25.49 39.46 -8.76
C SER A 242 26.36 38.22 -8.77
N LYS A 243 25.79 37.07 -8.39
CA LYS A 243 26.48 35.79 -8.37
C LYS A 243 25.54 34.70 -8.85
N SER A 244 26.08 33.80 -9.67
CA SER A 244 25.42 32.58 -10.09
C SER A 244 26.23 31.37 -9.65
N ALA A 245 25.55 30.30 -9.25
CA ALA A 245 26.18 29.04 -8.90
C ALA A 245 25.26 27.85 -9.21
N PHE A 246 25.87 26.69 -9.41
CA PHE A 246 25.18 25.40 -9.35
C PHE A 246 25.44 24.76 -7.98
N ASP A 247 24.39 24.14 -7.44
CA ASP A 247 24.46 23.37 -6.19
C ASP A 247 23.56 22.13 -6.31
N TYR A 248 23.49 21.33 -5.25
CA TYR A 248 22.59 20.18 -5.13
C TYR A 248 21.68 20.35 -3.92
N VAL A 249 20.40 20.07 -4.12
CA VAL A 249 19.40 20.10 -3.05
C VAL A 249 18.91 18.68 -2.79
N VAL A 250 18.68 18.37 -1.51
CA VAL A 250 17.93 17.20 -1.06
C VAL A 250 16.81 17.71 -0.17
N ASN A 251 15.56 17.37 -0.52
CA ASN A 251 14.38 17.76 0.24
C ASN A 251 13.71 16.53 0.85
N LEU A 252 13.24 16.70 2.07
CA LEU A 252 12.34 15.79 2.76
C LEU A 252 11.00 16.47 3.01
N GLY A 253 9.91 15.74 2.79
CA GLY A 253 8.56 16.26 2.95
C GLY A 253 7.59 15.26 3.55
N LEU A 254 6.57 15.77 4.22
CA LEU A 254 5.36 15.04 4.59
C LEU A 254 4.17 15.70 3.90
N ASN A 255 3.31 14.92 3.28
CA ASN A 255 2.15 15.43 2.55
C ASN A 255 0.84 14.82 3.06
N LEU A 256 -0.14 15.68 3.28
CA LEU A 256 -1.52 15.35 3.59
C LEU A 256 -2.41 15.66 2.38
N TYR A 257 -2.99 14.62 1.77
CA TYR A 257 -3.89 14.72 0.62
C TYR A 257 -5.36 14.63 1.03
N LEU A 258 -6.16 15.47 0.40
CA LEU A 258 -7.61 15.53 0.50
C LEU A 258 -8.24 15.36 -0.89
N GLY A 259 -9.37 14.66 -0.95
CA GLY A 259 -10.09 14.40 -2.20
C GLY A 259 -9.39 13.37 -3.10
N GLY A 260 -9.76 13.38 -4.38
CA GLY A 260 -9.46 12.31 -5.35
C GLY A 260 -10.63 11.36 -5.52
N ARG A 261 -11.02 11.12 -6.77
CA ARG A 261 -11.85 9.98 -7.18
C ARG A 261 -10.90 9.00 -7.86
#